data_AF-A0A7T5R6W9-F1
#
_entry.id   AF-A0A7T5R6W9-F1
#
_cell.length_a   1.000
_cell.length_b   1.000
_cell.length_c   1.000
_cell.angle_alpha   90.00
_cell.angle_beta   90.00
_cell.angle_gamma   90.00
#
_symmetry.space_group_name_H-M   'P 1'
#
loop_
_entity.id
_entity.type
_entity.pdbx_description
1 polymer ?
#
loop_
_entity_poly.entity_id
_entity_poly.type
_entity_poly.pdbx_seq_one_letter_code
_entity_poly.pdbx_strand_id
1 'polypeptide(L)'
;MKGTVKWFNSRKGFGFIQGEDGKDYFVHFTEVPKDTRLVENDSVEFEAAKTDKGEQAKKVRLLGKGSATSGGDSKDQDFEEQGSEEEFVEEE
;
A
#
# COMPACT_ATOMS: atom_id res chain seq x y z
N MET A 1 14.96 -4.65 -1.84
CA MET A 1 14.73 -5.64 -0.77
C MET A 1 13.35 -5.38 -0.21
N LYS A 2 12.57 -6.41 0.12
CA LYS A 2 11.24 -6.22 0.72
C LYS A 2 11.33 -6.44 2.22
N GLY A 3 10.37 -5.85 2.92
CA GLY A 3 10.19 -6.07 4.34
C GLY A 3 8.88 -5.48 4.82
N THR A 4 8.67 -5.64 6.12
CA THR A 4 7.47 -5.22 6.81
C THR A 4 7.82 -4.13 7.79
N VAL A 5 7.09 -3.02 7.77
CA VAL A 5 7.30 -1.94 8.73
C VAL A 5 6.96 -2.45 10.13
N LYS A 6 7.97 -2.55 10.99
CA LYS A 6 7.79 -2.98 12.38
C LYS A 6 7.10 -1.88 13.18
N TRP A 7 7.59 -0.64 13.00
CA TRP A 7 6.97 0.56 13.53
C TRP A 7 7.58 1.79 12.86
N PHE A 8 6.78 2.85 12.74
CA PHE A 8 7.23 4.14 12.23
C PHE A 8 6.64 5.28 13.05
N ASN A 9 7.50 6.17 13.56
CA ASN A 9 7.06 7.35 14.28
C ASN A 9 7.07 8.57 13.36
N SER A 10 5.92 8.88 12.79
CA SER A 10 5.74 10.04 11.90
C SER A 10 5.98 11.38 12.59
N ARG A 11 5.83 11.48 13.93
CA ARG A 11 6.14 12.70 14.68
C ARG A 11 7.65 12.93 14.81
N LYS A 12 8.41 11.86 15.06
CA LYS A 12 9.88 11.94 15.19
C LYS A 12 10.61 11.81 13.86
N GLY A 13 9.96 11.29 12.82
CA GLY A 13 10.51 11.13 11.48
C GLY A 13 11.46 9.94 11.31
N PHE A 14 11.32 8.89 12.13
CA PHE A 14 12.14 7.68 12.00
C PHE A 14 11.37 6.43 12.45
N GLY A 15 11.86 5.25 12.03
CA GLY A 15 11.29 3.95 12.39
C GLY A 15 12.21 2.79 12.04
N PHE A 16 11.65 1.59 12.06
CA PHE A 16 12.35 0.36 11.70
C PHE A 16 11.50 -0.53 10.78
N ILE A 17 12.17 -1.13 9.81
CA ILE A 17 11.60 -2.08 8.86
C ILE A 17 12.27 -3.42 9.11
N GLN A 18 11.47 -4.46 9.33
CA GLN A 18 11.97 -5.82 9.41
C GLN A 18 12.07 -6.38 7.99
N GLY A 19 13.29 -6.64 7.52
CA GLY A 19 13.51 -7.29 6.23
C GLY A 19 13.14 -8.77 6.27
N GLU A 20 12.91 -9.34 5.10
CA GLU A 20 12.67 -10.80 4.95
C GLU A 20 13.85 -11.66 5.41
N ASP A 21 15.05 -11.08 5.50
CA ASP A 21 16.27 -11.70 6.06
C ASP A 21 16.24 -11.80 7.61
N GLY A 22 15.19 -11.26 8.26
CA GLY A 22 15.04 -11.23 9.72
C GLY A 22 15.79 -10.10 10.42
N LYS A 23 16.50 -9.25 9.67
CA LYS A 23 17.23 -8.08 10.19
C LYS A 23 16.35 -6.84 10.28
N ASP A 24 16.63 -6.00 11.26
CA ASP A 24 15.97 -4.71 11.46
C ASP A 24 16.76 -3.60 10.75
N TYR A 25 16.12 -2.93 9.79
CA TYR A 25 16.68 -1.82 9.03
C TYR A 25 16.13 -0.49 9.54
N PHE A 26 17.02 0.46 9.84
CA PHE A 26 16.64 1.80 10.26
C PHE A 26 16.12 2.62 9.08
N VAL A 27 14.96 3.27 9.22
CA VAL A 27 14.39 4.17 8.21
C VAL A 27 14.24 5.59 8.75
N HIS A 28 14.58 6.58 7.91
CA HIS A 28 14.43 7.99 8.20
C HIS A 28 13.43 8.64 7.23
N PHE A 29 12.70 9.68 7.66
CA PHE A 29 11.68 10.34 6.85
C PHE A 29 12.22 10.90 5.53
N THR A 30 13.53 11.17 5.44
CA THR A 30 14.18 11.63 4.21
C THR A 30 14.15 10.59 3.09
N GLU A 31 14.10 9.31 3.45
CA GLU A 31 14.04 8.18 2.51
C GLU A 31 12.60 7.80 2.14
N VAL A 32 11.60 8.43 2.78
CA VAL A 32 10.18 8.19 2.56
C VAL A 32 9.58 9.33 1.74
N PRO A 33 8.77 9.05 0.70
CA PRO A 33 8.10 10.10 -0.06
C PRO A 33 7.16 10.91 0.84
N LYS A 34 7.11 12.23 0.66
CA LYS A 34 6.27 13.13 1.50
C LYS A 34 4.77 12.84 1.40
N ASP A 35 4.34 12.27 0.29
CA ASP A 35 2.94 11.90 0.02
C ASP A 35 2.55 10.57 0.67
N THR A 36 3.53 9.86 1.23
CA THR A 36 3.38 8.48 1.66
C THR A 36 3.65 8.35 3.16
N ARG A 37 2.72 7.74 3.89
CA ARG A 37 2.89 7.40 5.31
C ARG A 37 3.08 5.90 5.47
N LEU A 38 4.14 5.53 6.19
CA LEU A 38 4.38 4.17 6.61
C LEU A 38 3.54 3.86 7.86
N VAL A 39 2.78 2.77 7.81
CA VAL A 39 2.03 2.24 8.96
C VAL A 39 2.68 0.93 9.41
N GLU A 40 2.47 0.52 10.67
CA GLU A 40 2.91 -0.82 11.10
C GLU A 40 2.27 -1.91 10.23
N ASN A 41 2.99 -3.01 10.04
CA ASN A 41 2.59 -4.14 9.20
C ASN A 41 2.46 -3.84 7.69
N ASP A 42 2.74 -2.62 7.24
CA ASP A 42 2.77 -2.33 5.80
C ASP A 42 3.93 -3.04 5.11
N SER A 43 3.64 -3.57 3.93
CA SER A 43 4.63 -4.19 3.04
C SER A 43 5.33 -3.11 2.23
N VAL A 44 6.66 -3.03 2.38
CA VAL A 44 7.49 -2.01 1.76
C VAL A 44 8.68 -2.61 1.04
N GLU A 45 9.11 -1.92 0.00
CA GLU A 45 10.37 -2.16 -0.70
C GLU A 45 11.37 -1.07 -0.33
N PHE A 46 12.59 -1.47 0.00
CA PHE A 46 13.68 -0.57 0.35
C PHE A 46 15.02 -1.11 -0.14
N GLU A 47 16.01 -0.24 -0.20
CA GLU A 47 17.40 -0.60 -0.47
C GLU A 47 18.17 -0.66 0.86
N ALA A 48 18.68 -1.84 1.21
CA ALA A 48 19.54 -2.01 2.37
C ALA A 48 20.91 -1.37 2.10
N ALA A 49 21.28 -0.38 2.91
CA ALA A 49 22.56 0.31 2.84
C ALA A 49 23.28 0.21 4.19
N LYS A 50 24.54 -0.23 4.17
CA LYS A 50 25.39 -0.27 5.37
C LYS A 50 25.96 1.13 5.63
N THR A 51 25.77 1.63 6.85
CA THR A 51 26.26 2.96 7.28
C THR A 51 27.06 2.83 8.58
N ASP A 52 27.75 3.90 8.98
CA ASP A 52 28.42 3.99 10.30
C ASP A 52 27.47 3.74 11.48
N LYS A 53 26.17 3.95 11.31
CA LYS A 53 25.14 3.76 12.33
C LYS A 53 24.45 2.39 12.27
N GLY A 54 24.87 1.52 11.35
CA GLY A 54 24.26 0.21 11.12
C GLY A 54 23.52 0.12 9.78
N GLU A 55 22.61 -0.84 9.68
CA GLU A 55 21.82 -1.12 8.48
C GLU A 55 20.69 -0.10 8.32
N GLN A 56 20.72 0.66 7.22
CA GLN A 56 19.75 1.70 6.90
C GLN A 56 18.94 1.32 5.65
N ALA A 57 17.63 1.55 5.69
CA ALA A 57 16.75 1.45 4.54
C ALA A 57 16.77 2.77 3.75
N LYS A 58 17.10 2.70 2.45
CA LYS A 58 17.06 3.80 1.49
C LYS A 58 15.97 3.62 0.44
N LYS A 59 15.56 4.71 -0.20
CA LYS A 59 14.53 4.72 -1.26
C LYS A 59 13.30 3.86 -0.93
N VAL A 60 12.62 4.16 0.18
CA VAL A 60 11.50 3.35 0.65
C VAL A 60 10.26 3.57 -0.22
N ARG A 61 9.65 2.48 -0.69
CA ARG A 61 8.43 2.47 -1.50
C ARG A 61 7.40 1.54 -0.85
N LEU A 62 6.16 1.96 -0.79
CA LEU A 62 5.06 1.12 -0.34
C LEU A 62 4.64 0.16 -1.46
N LEU A 63 4.66 -1.15 -1.17
CA LEU A 63 4.21 -2.20 -2.10
C LEU A 63 2.75 -2.57 -1.88
N GLY A 64 2.26 -2.45 -0.64
CA GLY A 64 0.86 -2.70 -0.31
C GLY A 64 0.52 -2.01 1.01
N LYS A 65 -0.46 -1.11 0.96
CA LYS A 65 -1.14 -0.60 2.15
C LYS A 65 -2.05 -1.71 2.66
N GLY A 66 -1.95 -2.07 3.94
CA GLY A 66 -2.99 -2.87 4.59
C GLY A 66 -4.35 -2.23 4.32
N SER A 67 -5.23 -2.94 3.62
CA SER A 67 -6.48 -2.45 3.07
C SER A 67 -7.35 -1.71 4.09
N ALA A 68 -7.48 -0.40 3.91
CA ALA A 68 -8.64 0.39 4.33
C ALA A 68 -8.87 1.50 3.30
N THR A 69 -9.50 1.11 2.19
CA THR A 69 -10.48 1.89 1.42
C THR A 69 -10.34 3.42 1.41
N SER A 70 -9.79 3.99 0.33
CA SER A 70 -10.22 5.29 -0.19
C SER A 70 -9.52 5.59 -1.52
N GLY A 71 -10.31 5.92 -2.55
CA GLY A 71 -9.84 6.67 -3.72
C GLY A 71 -9.67 5.89 -5.02
N GLY A 72 -10.75 5.30 -5.52
CA GLY A 72 -10.90 4.90 -6.92
C GLY A 72 -12.29 5.33 -7.40
N ASP A 73 -12.37 6.60 -7.76
CA ASP A 73 -13.51 7.34 -8.31
C ASP A 73 -14.33 6.58 -9.39
N SER A 74 -15.64 6.63 -9.19
CA SER A 74 -16.67 7.02 -10.17
C SER A 74 -16.66 6.40 -11.58
N LYS A 75 -17.60 5.47 -11.79
CA LYS A 75 -18.41 5.45 -13.02
C LYS A 75 -19.83 4.96 -12.74
N ASP A 76 -20.54 5.73 -11.93
CA ASP A 76 -21.99 5.85 -12.08
C ASP A 76 -22.25 6.51 -13.45
N GLN A 77 -22.65 5.71 -14.43
CA GLN A 77 -23.41 6.08 -15.62
C GLN A 77 -24.33 4.86 -15.86
N ASP A 78 -25.65 4.93 -15.60
CA ASP A 78 -26.64 5.48 -16.54
C ASP A 78 -26.34 5.00 -17.98
N PHE A 79 -27.19 4.37 -18.76
CA PHE A 79 -28.65 4.28 -18.84
C PHE A 79 -28.84 3.41 -20.10
N GLU A 80 -29.63 2.34 -20.06
CA GLU A 80 -30.41 1.92 -21.22
C GLU A 80 -31.51 0.95 -20.78
N GLU A 81 -32.65 1.56 -20.50
CA GLU A 81 -33.96 0.97 -20.74
C GLU A 81 -34.09 0.67 -22.23
N GLN A 82 -34.10 -0.61 -22.59
CA GLN A 82 -34.82 -1.16 -23.75
C GLN A 82 -35.29 -2.55 -23.28
N GLY A 83 -36.58 -2.87 -23.19
CA GLY A 83 -37.58 -2.65 -24.22
C GLY A 83 -37.45 -3.75 -25.28
N SER A 84 -37.89 -4.96 -24.97
CA SER A 84 -38.27 -6.04 -25.89
C SER A 84 -38.69 -7.24 -25.02
N GLU A 85 -39.98 -7.56 -24.83
CA GLU A 85 -41.02 -7.90 -25.79
C GLU A 85 -40.74 -9.24 -26.47
N GLU A 86 -41.16 -10.31 -25.82
CA GLU A 86 -41.69 -11.48 -26.52
C GLU A 86 -42.64 -12.24 -25.60
N GLU A 87 -43.93 -12.04 -25.87
CA GLU A 87 -44.98 -13.01 -25.58
C GLU A 87 -44.59 -14.36 -26.16
N PHE A 88 -44.76 -15.44 -25.41
CA PHE A 88 -45.32 -16.64 -25.99
C PHE A 88 -46.12 -17.42 -24.94
N VAL A 89 -47.43 -17.29 -25.07
CA VAL A 89 -48.42 -18.24 -24.55
C VAL A 89 -48.10 -19.60 -25.13
N GLU A 90 -48.13 -20.66 -24.32
CA GLU A 90 -48.69 -21.95 -24.74
C GLU A 90 -49.10 -22.79 -23.52
N GLU A 91 -50.35 -23.26 -23.57
CA GLU A 91 -51.07 -24.19 -22.68
C GLU A 91 -50.29 -25.52 -22.51
N GLU A 92 -50.47 -26.33 -21.46
CA GLU A 92 -51.68 -27.05 -21.02
C GLU A 92 -51.54 -27.53 -19.55
#